data_AF-A0A176YXT6-F1
#
_entry.id   AF-A0A176YXT6-F1
#
_cell.length_a   1.000
_cell.length_b   1.000
_cell.length_c   1.000
_cell.angle_alpha   90.00
_cell.angle_beta   90.00
_cell.angle_gamma   90.00
#
_symmetry.space_group_name_H-M   'P 1'
#
loop_
_entity.id
_entity.type
_entity.pdbx_description
1 polymer ?
#
loop_
_entity_poly.entity_id
_entity_poly.type
_entity_poly.pdbx_seq_one_letter_code
_entity_poly.pdbx_strand_id
1 'polypeptide(L)'
;MALSLAERTEQLKAEQRLLIKADRDIEEGWQRLRDQEERVRDLQADGHDICQAERLVDLLKQTLVEWERHRTLIEQRVIYLRQQVDPPLPKGG
;
A
#
# COMPACT_ATOMS: atom_id res chain seq x y z
N MET A 1 15.88 22.79 11.32
CA MET A 1 16.16 23.57 10.09
C MET A 1 14.97 23.39 9.15
N ALA A 2 14.48 24.46 8.52
CA ALA A 2 13.45 24.32 7.50
C ALA A 2 14.08 23.74 6.23
N LEU A 3 13.48 22.69 5.66
CA LEU A 3 13.91 22.14 4.37
C LEU A 3 13.81 23.24 3.29
N SER A 4 14.68 23.18 2.29
CA SER A 4 14.59 24.00 1.09
C SER A 4 13.48 23.52 0.16
N LEU A 5 13.08 24.37 -0.80
CA LEU A 5 12.11 23.98 -1.84
C LEU A 5 12.61 22.81 -2.70
N ALA A 6 13.90 22.79 -3.02
CA ALA A 6 14.53 21.71 -3.79
C ALA A 6 14.46 20.37 -3.03
N GLU A 7 14.79 20.38 -1.74
CA GLU A 7 14.70 19.16 -0.90
C GLU A 7 13.26 18.66 -0.77
N ARG A 8 12.28 19.56 -0.58
CA ARG A 8 10.86 19.17 -0.56
C ARG A 8 10.40 18.59 -1.89
N THR A 9 10.88 19.14 -3.00
CA THR A 9 10.56 18.64 -4.35
C THR A 9 11.11 17.24 -4.57
N GLU A 10 12.35 16.96 -4.12
CA GLU A 10 12.93 15.62 -4.21
C GLU A 10 12.23 14.61 -3.28
N GLN A 11 11.87 15.03 -2.06
CA GLN A 11 11.03 14.22 -1.18
C GLN A 11 9.69 13.89 -1.83
N LEU A 12 9.02 14.88 -2.45
CA LEU A 12 7.75 14.66 -3.14
C LEU A 12 7.88 13.61 -4.24
N LYS A 13 8.92 13.71 -5.09
CA LYS A 13 9.18 12.72 -6.15
C LYS A 13 9.45 11.33 -5.58
N ALA A 14 10.18 11.24 -4.46
CA ALA A 14 10.45 9.96 -3.80
C ALA A 14 9.17 9.30 -3.28
N GLU A 15 8.33 10.04 -2.57
CA GLU A 15 7.06 9.54 -2.05
C GLU A 15 6.09 9.13 -3.17
N GLN A 16 6.06 9.86 -4.29
CA GLN A 16 5.26 9.46 -5.46
C GLN A 16 5.73 8.13 -6.06
N ARG A 17 7.04 7.88 -6.12
CA ARG A 17 7.58 6.58 -6.58
C ARG A 17 7.22 5.45 -5.60
N LEU A 18 7.27 5.72 -4.30
CA LEU A 18 6.87 4.76 -3.27
C LEU A 18 5.38 4.45 -3.34
N LEU A 19 4.53 5.44 -3.64
CA LEU A 19 3.10 5.23 -3.79
C LEU A 19 2.79 4.29 -4.97
N ILE A 20 3.41 4.52 -6.14
CA ILE A 20 3.27 3.65 -7.31
C ILE A 20 3.74 2.22 -6.98
N LYS A 21 4.85 2.08 -6.24
CA LYS A 21 5.33 0.77 -5.81
C LYS A 21 4.33 0.10 -4.86
N ALA A 22 3.79 0.83 -3.89
CA ALA A 22 2.83 0.31 -2.93
C ALA A 22 1.53 -0.16 -3.62
N ASP A 23 1.03 0.61 -4.60
CA ASP A 23 -0.10 0.21 -5.45
C ASP A 23 0.14 -1.15 -6.10
N ARG A 24 1.30 -1.30 -6.76
CA ARG A 24 1.67 -2.55 -7.43
C ARG A 24 1.84 -3.71 -6.45
N ASP A 25 2.54 -3.49 -5.33
CA ASP A 25 2.78 -4.51 -4.32
C ASP A 25 1.44 -5.03 -3.76
N ILE A 26 0.48 -4.13 -3.50
CA ILE A 26 -0.88 -4.48 -3.04
C ILE A 26 -1.63 -5.29 -4.09
N GLU A 27 -1.59 -4.88 -5.37
CA GLU A 27 -2.24 -5.62 -6.46
C GLU A 27 -1.67 -7.05 -6.60
N GLU A 28 -0.34 -7.18 -6.60
CA GLU A 28 0.34 -8.48 -6.61
C GLU A 28 -0.01 -9.30 -5.35
N GLY A 29 -0.15 -8.65 -4.20
CA GLY A 29 -0.57 -9.30 -2.95
C GLY A 29 -1.99 -9.83 -3.01
N TRP A 30 -2.93 -9.09 -3.59
CA TRP A 30 -4.29 -9.55 -3.83
C TRP A 30 -4.36 -10.74 -4.78
N GLN A 31 -3.54 -10.75 -5.84
CA GLN A 31 -3.43 -11.93 -6.71
C GLN A 31 -2.92 -13.14 -5.94
N ARG A 32 -1.83 -12.98 -5.18
CA ARG A 32 -1.29 -14.07 -4.34
C ARG A 32 -2.33 -14.60 -3.36
N LEU A 33 -3.14 -13.74 -2.75
CA LEU A 33 -4.19 -14.17 -1.83
C LEU A 33 -5.23 -15.04 -2.54
N ARG A 34 -5.72 -14.60 -3.71
CA ARG A 34 -6.68 -15.39 -4.52
C ARG A 34 -6.12 -16.75 -4.90
N ASP A 35 -4.86 -16.80 -5.34
CA ASP A 35 -4.19 -18.05 -5.70
C ASP A 35 -4.09 -19.00 -4.49
N GLN A 36 -3.86 -18.48 -3.28
CA GLN A 36 -3.83 -19.30 -2.06
C GLN A 36 -5.22 -19.77 -1.65
N GLU A 37 -6.25 -18.94 -1.77
CA GLU A 37 -7.64 -19.33 -1.51
C GLU A 37 -8.14 -20.41 -2.50
N GLU A 38 -7.65 -20.41 -3.74
CA GLU A 38 -7.88 -21.50 -4.69
C GLU A 38 -7.19 -22.79 -4.25
N ARG A 39 -5.90 -22.74 -3.92
CA ARG A 39 -5.17 -23.92 -3.45
C ARG A 39 -5.77 -24.54 -2.19
N VAL A 40 -6.29 -23.73 -1.26
CA VAL A 40 -6.99 -24.22 -0.07
C VAL A 40 -8.24 -25.02 -0.47
N ARG A 41 -9.01 -24.53 -1.46
CA ARG A 41 -10.20 -25.24 -1.95
C ARG A 41 -9.83 -26.57 -2.60
N ASP A 42 -8.75 -26.61 -3.37
CA ASP A 42 -8.27 -27.85 -3.98
C ASP A 42 -7.83 -28.86 -2.91
N LEU A 43 -7.03 -28.42 -1.93
CA LEU A 43 -6.60 -29.26 -0.81
C LEU A 43 -7.78 -29.82 -0.01
N GLN A 44 -8.82 -29.02 0.20
CA GLN A 44 -10.03 -29.44 0.88
C GLN A 44 -10.79 -30.50 0.08
N ALA A 45 -10.90 -30.33 -1.25
CA ALA A 45 -11.56 -31.28 -2.14
C ALA A 45 -10.84 -32.64 -2.16
N ASP A 46 -9.51 -32.62 -2.06
CA ASP A 46 -8.66 -33.82 -1.98
C ASP A 46 -8.65 -34.46 -0.57
N GLY A 47 -9.35 -33.87 0.40
CA GLY A 47 -9.51 -34.40 1.76
C GLY A 47 -8.32 -34.15 2.69
N HIS A 48 -7.45 -33.19 2.37
CA HIS A 48 -6.33 -32.81 3.23
C HIS A 48 -6.78 -32.00 4.45
N ASP A 49 -6.00 -32.04 5.54
CA ASP A 49 -6.14 -31.09 6.64
C ASP A 49 -5.66 -29.70 6.17
N ILE A 50 -6.60 -28.75 6.11
CA ILE A 50 -6.38 -27.40 5.61
C ILE A 50 -6.13 -26.37 6.72
N CYS A 51 -6.12 -26.75 8.01
CA CYS A 51 -6.10 -25.80 9.13
C CYS A 51 -4.87 -24.86 9.09
N GLN A 52 -3.72 -25.33 8.60
CA GLN A 52 -2.54 -24.47 8.42
C GLN A 52 -2.64 -23.57 7.19
N ALA A 53 -3.25 -24.07 6.12
CA ALA A 53 -3.41 -23.32 4.87
C ALA A 53 -4.43 -22.18 5.04
N GLU A 54 -5.52 -22.41 5.79
CA GLU A 54 -6.48 -21.36 6.18
C GLU A 54 -5.81 -20.28 7.03
N ARG A 55 -5.00 -20.67 8.03
CA ARG A 55 -4.24 -19.71 8.84
C ARG A 55 -3.29 -18.86 8.01
N LEU A 56 -2.66 -19.43 6.98
CA LEU A 56 -1.83 -18.67 6.06
C LEU A 56 -2.65 -17.63 5.28
N VAL A 57 -3.83 -18.02 4.77
CA VAL A 57 -4.75 -17.10 4.07
C VAL A 57 -5.15 -15.94 4.98
N ASP A 58 -5.48 -16.21 6.24
CA ASP A 58 -5.84 -15.17 7.21
C ASP A 58 -4.68 -14.22 7.50
N LEU A 59 -3.46 -14.76 7.63
CA LEU A 59 -2.26 -13.94 7.82
C LEU A 59 -1.97 -13.04 6.61
N LEU A 60 -2.18 -13.55 5.39
CA LEU A 60 -2.02 -12.77 4.16
C LEU A 60 -3.06 -11.64 4.09
N LYS A 61 -4.31 -11.89 4.48
CA LYS A 61 -5.36 -10.87 4.58
C LYS A 61 -4.97 -9.76 5.56
N GLN A 62 -4.51 -10.13 6.76
CA GLN A 62 -4.06 -9.16 7.76
C GLN A 62 -2.86 -8.34 7.26
N THR A 63 -1.92 -8.98 6.59
CA THR A 63 -0.74 -8.32 6.01
C THR A 63 -1.14 -7.31 4.94
N LEU A 64 -2.09 -7.64 4.07
CA LEU A 64 -2.62 -6.73 3.04
C LEU A 64 -3.28 -5.49 3.66
N VAL A 65 -4.02 -5.65 4.75
CA VAL A 65 -4.60 -4.51 5.49
C VAL A 65 -3.50 -3.56 5.97
N GLU A 66 -2.39 -4.08 6.50
CA GLU A 66 -1.28 -3.22 6.92
C GLU A 66 -0.57 -2.55 5.72
N TRP A 67 -0.51 -3.20 4.57
CA TRP A 67 0.03 -2.58 3.34
C TRP A 67 -0.86 -1.44 2.85
N GLU A 68 -2.19 -1.61 2.88
CA GLU A 68 -3.15 -0.55 2.54
C GLU A 68 -3.04 0.64 3.49
N ARG A 69 -2.91 0.38 4.80
CA ARG A 69 -2.67 1.46 5.79
C ARG A 69 -1.37 2.19 5.51
N HIS A 70 -0.29 1.47 5.21
CA HIS A 70 0.99 2.06 4.87
C HIS A 70 0.89 2.91 3.60
N ARG A 71 0.20 2.43 2.56
CA ARG A 71 -0.08 3.19 1.34
C ARG A 71 -0.81 4.50 1.64
N THR A 72 -1.82 4.49 2.51
CA THR A 72 -2.53 5.71 2.94
C THR A 72 -1.58 6.73 3.59
N LEU A 73 -0.62 6.29 4.39
CA LEU A 73 0.37 7.19 5.00
C LEU A 73 1.27 7.85 3.95
N ILE A 74 1.70 7.10 2.93
CA ILE A 74 2.47 7.64 1.80
C ILE A 74 1.63 8.67 1.05
N GLU A 75 0.36 8.38 0.77
CA GLU A 75 -0.55 9.29 0.08
C GLU A 75 -0.76 10.61 0.86
N GLN A 76 -0.99 10.52 2.17
CA GLN A 76 -1.07 11.69 3.05
C GLN A 76 0.21 12.53 3.01
N ARG A 77 1.38 11.87 2.99
CA ARG A 77 2.68 12.54 2.89
C ARG A 77 2.86 13.24 1.53
N VAL A 78 2.44 12.61 0.43
CA VAL A 78 2.44 13.22 -0.91
C VAL A 78 1.57 14.48 -0.93
N ILE A 79 0.36 14.43 -0.38
CA ILE A 79 -0.55 15.59 -0.30
C ILE A 79 0.09 16.73 0.48
N TYR A 80 0.65 16.43 1.65
CA TYR A 80 1.34 17.41 2.49
C TYR A 80 2.54 18.07 1.80
N LEU A 81 3.34 17.29 1.06
CA LEU A 81 4.50 17.82 0.32
C LEU A 81 4.07 18.67 -0.89
N ARG A 82 3.01 18.26 -1.60
CA ARG A 82 2.44 19.05 -2.71
C ARG A 82 2.03 20.45 -2.26
N GLN A 83 1.33 20.56 -1.14
CA GLN A 83 0.90 21.85 -0.58
C GLN A 83 2.06 22.78 -0.18
N GLN A 84 3.25 22.24 0.07
CA GLN A 84 4.43 23.05 0.40
C GLN A 84 5.26 23.42 -0.84
N VAL A 85 5.21 22.62 -1.90
CA VAL A 85 5.91 22.89 -3.16
C VAL A 85 5.11 23.85 -4.03
N ASP A 86 3.79 23.71 -4.02
CA ASP A 86 2.84 24.55 -4.76
C ASP A 86 1.66 24.94 -3.83
N PRO A 87 1.86 25.96 -2.96
CA PRO A 87 0.81 26.38 -2.05
C PRO A 87 -0.34 27.02 -2.83
N PRO A 88 -1.60 26.63 -2.58
CA PRO A 88 -2.73 27.25 -3.26
C PRO A 88 -2.76 28.75 -2.95
N LEU A 89 -2.90 29.58 -3.99
CA LEU A 89 -3.06 31.03 -3.86
C LEU A 89 -4.14 31.36 -2.82
N PRO A 90 -3.89 32.29 -1.87
CA PRO A 90 -4.91 32.71 -0.94
C PRO A 90 -6.08 33.30 -1.75
N LYS A 91 -7.29 32.78 -1.54
CA LYS A 91 -8.50 33.43 -2.05
C LYS A 91 -8.59 34.80 -1.38
N GLY A 92 -8.24 35.84 -2.12
CA GLY A 92 -8.36 37.23 -1.66
C GLY A 92 -9.78 37.50 -1.17
N GLY A 93 -9.87 38.13 0.00
CA GLY A 93 -11.13 38.58 0.61
C GLY A 93 -11.68 39.84 -0.05
#